data_AF-A0A535YK65-F1
#
_entry.id   AF-A0A535YK65-F1
#
_cell.length_a   1.000
_cell.length_b   1.000
_cell.length_c   1.000
_cell.angle_alpha   90.00
_cell.angle_beta   90.00
_cell.angle_gamma   90.00
#
_symmetry.space_group_name_H-M   'P 1'
#
loop_
_entity.id
_entity.type
_entity.pdbx_description
1 polymer ?
#
loop_
_entity_poly.entity_id
_entity_poly.type
_entity_poly.pdbx_seq_one_letter_code
_entity_poly.pdbx_strand_id
1 'polypeptide(L)'
;YPFTTLSPNLGVAEAPGQAPGEEEVFVLADVPGLIAGAHAGAGLGHRFLRHVERAPILVHVVDASRPDAVEAYRTVRNELEAYKAEVAAKPEIVAANKLDLPGAREGLQRLHVAVPDREVIGISTVTNEGIASLLAAVARLLSELPAEEPSAAGGVRVYRLAPEEDETFQVEAMADGVYRVRGKRVERLVAMTDLVSEEGVEHLQRQLDRQGVFEALEGAGVEVGDTVQIGEWETEWGV
;
A
#
# COMPACT_ATOMS: atom_id res chain seq x y z
N TYR A 1 30.22 11.68 13.24
CA TYR A 1 29.29 10.54 13.32
C TYR A 1 28.05 10.90 12.53
N PRO A 2 27.67 10.13 11.51
CA PRO A 2 26.55 10.48 10.67
C PRO A 2 25.27 10.18 11.46
N PHE A 3 24.68 11.22 12.04
CA PHE A 3 23.33 11.17 12.56
C PHE A 3 22.40 11.62 11.43
N THR A 4 21.39 10.81 11.11
CA THR A 4 20.31 11.18 10.19
C THR A 4 19.13 11.75 10.99
N THR A 5 18.31 12.51 10.28
CA THR A 5 17.37 13.55 10.71
C THR A 5 16.39 13.18 11.83
N LEU A 6 15.92 14.21 12.55
CA LEU A 6 14.88 14.16 13.60
C LEU A 6 13.49 13.67 13.13
N SER A 7 13.31 13.50 11.81
CA SER A 7 12.09 12.98 11.20
C SER A 7 12.30 11.51 10.84
N PRO A 8 11.40 10.60 11.25
CA PRO A 8 11.48 9.20 10.85
C PRO A 8 11.33 9.09 9.33
N ASN A 9 12.04 8.14 8.71
CA ASN A 9 11.82 7.83 7.31
C ASN A 9 10.54 7.01 7.20
N LEU A 10 9.58 7.50 6.40
CA LEU A 10 8.33 6.79 6.15
C LEU A 10 8.41 6.06 4.81
N GLY A 11 7.98 4.80 4.82
CA GLY A 11 7.75 4.00 3.63
C GLY A 11 6.30 3.51 3.60
N VAL A 12 5.74 3.36 2.41
CA VAL A 12 4.46 2.67 2.22
C VAL A 12 4.78 1.24 1.81
N ALA A 13 4.16 0.28 2.46
CA ALA A 13 4.28 -1.14 2.14
C ALA A 13 2.91 -1.71 1.79
N GLU A 14 2.93 -2.68 0.88
CA GLU A 14 1.76 -3.41 0.41
C GLU A 14 1.99 -4.89 0.72
N ALA A 15 0.96 -5.52 1.28
CA ALA A 15 0.96 -6.93 1.58
C ALA A 15 -0.35 -7.56 1.08
N PRO A 16 -0.38 -8.86 0.78
CA PRO A 16 -1.63 -9.56 0.53
C PRO A 16 -2.57 -9.40 1.72
N GLY A 17 -3.82 -9.02 1.45
CA GLY A 17 -4.88 -8.91 2.45
C GLY A 17 -5.42 -10.27 2.87
N GLN A 18 -6.36 -10.24 3.82
CA GLN A 18 -6.98 -11.44 4.40
C GLN A 18 -7.85 -12.20 3.38
N ALA A 19 -8.48 -11.48 2.44
CA ALA A 19 -9.29 -12.09 1.38
C ALA A 19 -8.52 -12.24 0.05
N PRO A 20 -8.83 -13.25 -0.78
CA PRO A 20 -8.21 -13.40 -2.10
C PRO A 20 -8.44 -12.17 -2.97
N GLY A 21 -7.36 -11.54 -3.42
CA GLY A 21 -7.40 -10.33 -4.26
C GLY A 21 -7.47 -9.02 -3.50
N GLU A 22 -7.45 -9.03 -2.16
CA GLU A 22 -7.27 -7.83 -1.35
C GLU A 22 -5.78 -7.55 -1.10
N GLU A 23 -5.46 -6.27 -0.93
CA GLU A 23 -4.13 -5.79 -0.53
C GLU A 23 -4.26 -4.88 0.70
N GLU A 24 -3.49 -5.19 1.73
CA GLU A 24 -3.32 -4.32 2.89
C GLU A 24 -2.17 -3.36 2.65
N VAL A 25 -2.47 -2.06 2.82
CA VAL A 25 -1.50 -0.98 2.66
C VAL A 25 -1.28 -0.34 4.02
N PHE A 26 -0.02 -0.25 4.43
CA PHE A 26 0.34 0.35 5.71
C PHE A 26 1.63 1.15 5.60
N VAL A 27 1.83 2.05 6.57
CA VAL A 27 3.01 2.91 6.64
C VAL A 27 4.02 2.31 7.62
N LEU A 28 5.23 2.08 7.13
CA LEU A 28 6.38 1.74 7.95
C LEU A 28 7.13 3.02 8.30
N ALA A 29 7.46 3.18 9.58
CA ALA A 29 8.33 4.24 10.04
C ALA A 29 9.65 3.63 10.50
N ASP A 30 10.73 3.94 9.79
CA ASP A 30 12.07 3.59 10.24
C ASP A 30 12.49 4.55 11.35
N VAL A 31 12.74 3.99 12.52
CA VAL A 31 13.26 4.70 13.69
C VAL A 31 14.74 4.38 13.79
N PRO A 32 15.63 5.34 13.50
CA PRO A 32 17.07 5.14 13.60
C PRO A 32 17.44 4.53 14.95
N GLY A 33 18.22 3.45 14.91
CA GLY A 33 18.37 2.50 16.00
C GLY A 33 18.64 3.11 17.38
N LEU A 34 18.05 2.47 18.39
CA LEU A 34 18.40 2.63 19.79
C LEU A 34 19.82 2.10 19.99
N ILE A 35 20.80 2.99 19.88
CA ILE A 35 22.18 2.66 20.22
C ILE A 35 22.24 2.56 21.74
N ALA A 36 22.90 1.52 22.26
CA ALA A 36 23.16 1.36 23.69
C ALA A 36 23.61 2.70 24.31
N GLY A 37 22.81 3.21 25.26
CA GLY A 37 23.05 4.51 25.90
C GLY A 37 22.22 5.68 25.35
N ALA A 38 21.26 5.44 24.44
CA ALA A 38 20.27 6.44 24.01
C ALA A 38 19.43 6.99 25.18
N HIS A 39 19.32 6.23 26.27
CA HIS A 39 18.67 6.62 27.52
C HIS A 39 19.58 7.46 28.45
N ALA A 40 20.91 7.37 28.33
CA ALA A 40 21.87 7.91 29.29
C ALA A 40 22.48 9.29 28.91
N GLY A 41 22.30 9.79 27.68
CA GLY A 41 22.91 11.06 27.29
C GLY A 41 22.19 11.81 26.17
N ALA A 42 21.83 13.06 26.44
CA ALA A 42 21.47 14.12 25.49
C ALA A 42 20.00 14.25 25.02
N GLY A 43 19.03 13.53 25.58
CA GLY A 43 17.59 13.79 25.32
C GLY A 43 17.09 13.48 23.90
N LEU A 44 17.96 12.90 23.05
CA LEU A 44 17.64 12.47 21.69
C LEU A 44 16.87 11.15 21.67
N GLY A 45 17.24 10.17 22.51
CA GLY A 45 16.54 8.89 22.62
C GLY A 45 15.06 9.03 22.97
N HIS A 46 14.73 9.94 23.90
CA HIS A 46 13.33 10.26 24.25
C HIS A 46 12.50 10.80 23.06
N ARG A 47 13.10 11.58 22.15
CA ARG A 47 12.40 12.10 20.96
C ARG A 47 12.20 11.02 19.90
N PHE A 48 13.14 10.09 19.75
CA PHE A 48 13.00 8.95 18.84
C PHE A 48 11.94 7.96 19.34
N LEU A 49 11.99 7.61 20.62
CA LEU A 49 11.04 6.69 21.24
C LEU A 49 9.59 7.20 21.23
N ARG A 50 9.39 8.53 21.22
CA ARG A 50 8.06 9.13 21.02
C ARG A 50 7.41 8.73 19.68
N HIS A 51 8.19 8.46 18.63
CA HIS A 51 7.61 7.97 17.36
C HIS A 51 7.17 6.51 17.48
N VAL A 52 7.91 5.71 18.25
CA VAL A 52 7.55 4.32 18.58
C VAL A 52 6.25 4.24 19.39
N GLU A 53 5.92 5.28 20.17
CA GLU A 53 4.64 5.37 20.88
C GLU A 53 3.43 5.37 19.93
N ARG A 54 3.56 5.95 18.73
CA ARG A 54 2.45 6.04 17.76
C ARG A 54 2.26 4.79 16.91
N ALA A 55 3.28 3.94 16.81
CA ALA A 55 3.20 2.70 16.05
C ALA A 55 2.51 1.63 16.89
N PRO A 56 1.43 0.98 16.42
CA PRO A 56 0.74 -0.03 17.21
C PRO A 56 1.51 -1.37 17.25
N ILE A 57 2.42 -1.61 16.30
CA ILE A 57 3.23 -2.82 16.16
C ILE A 57 4.70 -2.41 16.01
N LEU A 58 5.60 -3.28 16.50
CA LEU A 58 7.05 -3.13 16.37
C LEU A 58 7.63 -4.20 15.43
N VAL A 59 8.54 -3.79 14.54
CA VAL A 59 9.40 -4.70 13.80
C VAL A 59 10.82 -4.51 14.29
N HIS A 60 11.36 -5.52 14.98
CA HIS A 60 12.69 -5.47 15.55
C HIS A 60 13.68 -6.14 14.62
N VAL A 61 14.45 -5.34 13.90
CA VAL A 61 15.44 -5.82 12.93
C VAL A 61 16.74 -6.16 13.66
N VAL A 62 17.17 -7.42 13.57
CA VAL A 62 18.38 -7.94 14.20
C VAL A 62 19.30 -8.52 13.13
N ASP A 63 20.58 -8.15 13.15
CA ASP A 63 21.58 -8.77 12.27
C ASP A 63 21.89 -10.20 12.73
N ALA A 64 21.35 -11.18 12.01
CA ALA A 64 21.46 -12.59 12.37
C ALA A 64 22.86 -13.18 12.08
N SER A 65 23.67 -12.55 11.23
CA SER A 65 25.01 -13.06 10.92
C SER A 65 25.99 -12.89 12.09
N ARG A 66 25.61 -12.10 13.10
CA ARG A 66 26.48 -11.79 14.23
C ARG A 66 26.44 -12.88 15.31
N PRO A 67 27.58 -13.17 15.96
CA PRO A 67 27.62 -14.06 17.12
C PRO A 67 26.79 -13.55 18.31
N ASP A 68 26.59 -12.24 18.44
CA ASP A 68 25.90 -11.58 19.56
C ASP A 68 24.46 -11.15 19.22
N ALA A 69 23.83 -11.75 18.19
CA ALA A 69 22.50 -11.36 17.71
C ALA A 69 21.43 -11.39 18.82
N VAL A 70 21.48 -12.40 19.69
CA VAL A 70 20.53 -12.55 20.81
C VAL A 70 20.76 -11.47 21.87
N GLU A 71 22.02 -11.18 22.20
CA GLU A 71 22.39 -10.14 23.14
C GLU A 71 22.02 -8.74 22.61
N ALA A 72 22.21 -8.50 21.31
CA ALA A 72 21.80 -7.26 20.66
C ALA A 72 20.29 -7.04 20.77
N TYR A 73 19.48 -8.07 20.47
CA TYR A 73 18.03 -8.04 20.67
C TYR A 73 17.66 -7.71 22.12
N ARG A 74 18.23 -8.44 23.09
CA ARG A 74 17.96 -8.24 24.52
C ARG A 74 18.33 -6.84 25.00
N THR A 75 19.43 -6.29 24.48
CA THR A 75 19.87 -4.93 24.82
C THR A 75 18.80 -3.91 24.44
N VAL A 76 18.32 -3.95 23.20
CA VAL A 76 17.28 -3.03 22.72
C VAL A 76 15.96 -3.24 23.47
N ARG A 77 15.58 -4.49 23.78
CA ARG A 77 14.39 -4.79 24.58
C ARG A 77 14.46 -4.20 25.98
N ASN A 78 15.60 -4.36 26.66
CA ASN A 78 15.80 -3.77 27.98
C ASN A 78 15.70 -2.23 27.94
N GLU A 79 16.17 -1.59 26.86
CA GLU A 79 16.01 -0.14 26.67
C GLU A 79 14.55 0.27 26.45
N LEU A 80 13.77 -0.50 25.67
CA LEU A 80 12.33 -0.28 25.49
C LEU A 80 11.56 -0.41 26.81
N GLU A 81 11.88 -1.44 27.61
CA GLU A 81 11.29 -1.67 28.93
C GLU A 81 11.63 -0.55 29.92
N ALA A 82 12.90 -0.11 29.92
CA ALA A 82 13.37 1.00 30.76
C ALA A 82 12.74 2.34 30.36
N TYR A 83 12.37 2.51 29.08
CA TYR A 83 11.67 3.69 28.61
C TYR A 83 10.21 3.70 29.07
N LYS A 84 9.41 2.72 28.62
CA LYS A 84 7.98 2.59 28.95
C LYS A 84 7.52 1.15 28.77
N ALA A 85 6.99 0.56 29.85
CA ALA A 85 6.43 -0.80 29.83
C ALA A 85 5.34 -0.99 28.75
N GLU A 86 4.50 0.02 28.53
CA GLU A 86 3.45 0.00 27.50
C GLU A 86 4.02 -0.15 26.08
N VAL A 87 5.16 0.48 25.79
CA VAL A 87 5.81 0.37 24.47
C VAL A 87 6.43 -1.02 24.31
N ALA A 88 7.05 -1.55 25.36
CA ALA A 88 7.61 -2.90 25.34
C ALA A 88 6.54 -4.00 25.23
N ALA A 89 5.32 -3.74 25.70
CA ALA A 89 4.19 -4.68 25.65
C ALA A 89 3.54 -4.79 24.26
N LYS A 90 3.84 -3.89 23.32
CA LYS A 90 3.27 -3.91 21.97
C LYS A 90 3.56 -5.23 21.23
N PRO A 91 2.68 -5.65 20.30
CA PRO A 91 2.99 -6.73 19.37
C PRO A 91 4.32 -6.46 18.66
N GLU A 92 5.17 -7.48 18.58
CA GLU A 92 6.52 -7.38 18.03
C GLU A 92 6.81 -8.58 17.13
N ILE A 93 7.36 -8.31 15.94
CA ILE A 93 7.96 -9.31 15.06
C ILE A 93 9.47 -9.08 15.06
N VAL A 94 10.24 -10.16 15.25
CA VAL A 94 11.71 -10.11 15.16
C VAL A 94 12.14 -10.46 13.74
N ALA A 95 12.66 -9.48 13.02
CA ALA A 95 13.20 -9.64 11.67
C ALA A 95 14.70 -9.96 11.74
N ALA A 96 15.04 -11.25 11.65
CA ALA A 96 16.42 -11.73 11.61
C ALA A 96 17.03 -11.49 10.22
N ASN A 97 17.67 -10.33 10.04
CA ASN A 97 18.17 -9.82 8.78
C ASN A 97 19.55 -10.38 8.41
N LYS A 98 19.92 -10.20 7.13
CA LYS A 98 21.17 -10.60 6.49
C LYS A 98 21.34 -12.11 6.32
N LEU A 99 20.25 -12.83 6.00
CA LEU A 99 20.30 -14.27 5.71
C LEU A 99 21.22 -14.67 4.55
N ASP A 100 21.61 -13.71 3.71
CA ASP A 100 22.60 -13.88 2.65
C ASP A 100 24.03 -14.09 3.18
N LEU A 101 24.30 -13.76 4.44
CA LEU A 101 25.62 -13.87 5.04
C LEU A 101 25.86 -15.24 5.72
N PRO A 102 27.10 -15.74 5.72
CA PRO A 102 27.47 -16.93 6.49
C PRO A 102 27.14 -16.78 7.97
N GLY A 103 26.65 -17.87 8.60
CA GLY A 103 26.27 -17.88 10.01
C GLY A 103 24.91 -17.26 10.32
N ALA A 104 24.28 -16.55 9.38
CA ALA A 104 22.98 -15.91 9.62
C ALA A 104 21.85 -16.90 9.88
N ARG A 105 21.85 -18.04 9.20
CA ARG A 105 20.86 -19.12 9.44
C ARG A 105 20.99 -19.75 10.82
N GLU A 106 22.21 -19.87 11.34
CA GLU A 106 22.44 -20.32 12.72
C GLU A 106 22.01 -19.24 13.72
N GLY A 107 22.26 -17.97 13.42
CA GLY A 107 21.74 -16.84 14.19
C GLY A 107 20.21 -16.79 14.25
N LEU A 108 19.53 -17.05 13.14
CA LEU A 108 18.07 -17.18 13.09
C LEU A 108 17.58 -18.27 14.05
N GLN A 109 18.21 -19.46 14.04
CA GLN A 109 17.84 -20.54 14.97
C GLN A 109 18.06 -20.13 16.43
N ARG A 110 19.18 -19.47 16.73
CA ARG A 110 19.47 -18.97 18.08
C ARG A 110 18.45 -17.94 18.54
N LEU A 111 18.03 -17.03 17.66
CA LEU A 111 16.96 -16.08 17.94
C LEU A 111 15.64 -16.81 18.21
N HIS A 112 15.25 -17.76 17.37
CA HIS A 112 14.01 -18.53 17.57
C HIS A 112 13.96 -19.25 18.92
N VAL A 113 15.09 -19.81 19.36
CA VAL A 113 15.20 -20.45 20.69
C VAL A 113 15.19 -19.42 21.83
N ALA A 114 15.81 -18.27 21.63
CA ALA A 114 15.97 -17.26 22.67
C ALA A 114 14.69 -16.42 22.93
N VAL A 115 13.79 -16.33 21.95
CA VAL A 115 12.55 -15.55 22.03
C VAL A 115 11.33 -16.37 21.58
N PRO A 116 11.00 -17.46 22.31
CA PRO A 116 9.94 -18.39 21.89
C PRO A 116 8.54 -17.76 21.85
N ASP A 117 8.33 -16.67 22.60
CA ASP A 117 7.03 -15.98 22.70
C ASP A 117 6.84 -14.92 21.60
N ARG A 118 7.79 -14.78 20.66
CA ARG A 118 7.75 -13.79 19.58
C ARG A 118 7.90 -14.47 18.23
N GLU A 119 7.24 -13.91 17.23
CA GLU A 119 7.39 -14.37 15.85
C GLU A 119 8.74 -13.91 15.30
N VAL A 120 9.59 -14.87 14.92
CA VAL A 120 10.92 -14.60 14.34
C VAL A 120 10.91 -14.97 12.87
N ILE A 121 11.12 -13.98 12.00
CA ILE A 121 11.13 -14.15 10.55
C ILE A 121 12.54 -13.83 10.03
N GLY A 122 13.14 -14.79 9.34
CA GLY A 122 14.41 -14.59 8.67
C GLY A 122 14.23 -13.82 7.38
N ILE A 123 15.03 -12.77 7.18
CA ILE A 123 14.98 -11.94 5.98
C ILE A 123 16.38 -11.67 5.40
N SER A 124 16.42 -11.33 4.12
CA SER A 124 17.55 -10.61 3.53
C SER A 124 17.03 -9.46 2.70
N THR A 125 17.41 -8.24 3.07
CA THR A 125 17.10 -7.05 2.29
C THR A 125 17.88 -6.97 0.98
N VAL A 126 18.93 -7.78 0.81
CA VAL A 126 19.74 -7.83 -0.42
C VAL A 126 19.13 -8.79 -1.45
N THR A 127 18.72 -9.99 -1.01
CA THR A 127 18.12 -10.99 -1.91
C THR A 127 16.60 -10.91 -1.97
N ASN A 128 15.99 -10.06 -1.16
CA ASN A 128 14.54 -9.95 -0.96
C ASN A 128 13.90 -11.21 -0.33
N GLU A 129 14.72 -12.12 0.21
CA GLU A 129 14.24 -13.32 0.91
C GLU A 129 13.47 -12.93 2.17
N GLY A 130 12.31 -13.55 2.40
CA GLY A 130 11.50 -13.41 3.62
C GLY A 130 10.77 -12.08 3.79
N ILE A 131 10.99 -11.08 2.92
CA ILE A 131 10.34 -9.76 3.02
C ILE A 131 8.82 -9.87 2.86
N ALA A 132 8.34 -10.64 1.88
CA ALA A 132 6.91 -10.85 1.68
C ALA A 132 6.25 -11.51 2.91
N SER A 133 6.92 -12.50 3.51
CA SER A 133 6.45 -13.15 4.74
C SER A 133 6.42 -12.18 5.92
N LEU A 134 7.44 -11.32 6.05
CA LEU A 134 7.47 -10.29 7.08
C LEU A 134 6.32 -9.30 6.93
N LEU A 135 6.07 -8.79 5.72
CA LEU A 135 4.98 -7.86 5.46
C LEU A 135 3.60 -8.49 5.69
N ALA A 136 3.41 -9.74 5.29
CA ALA A 136 2.19 -10.50 5.57
C ALA A 136 1.96 -10.71 7.08
N ALA A 137 3.02 -10.96 7.86
CA ALA A 137 2.91 -11.06 9.31
C ALA A 137 2.53 -9.72 9.96
N VAL A 138 3.10 -8.61 9.47
CA VAL A 138 2.72 -7.25 9.92
C VAL A 138 1.24 -6.96 9.61
N ALA A 139 0.80 -7.23 8.37
CA ALA A 139 -0.59 -7.10 7.94
C ALA A 139 -1.54 -7.91 8.84
N ARG A 140 -1.22 -9.18 9.07
CA ARG A 140 -1.97 -10.04 10.00
C ARG A 140 -2.08 -9.42 11.39
N LEU A 141 -0.98 -8.97 11.99
CA LEU A 141 -1.02 -8.32 13.30
C LEU A 141 -1.82 -7.01 13.29
N LEU A 142 -1.79 -6.24 12.20
CA LEU A 142 -2.60 -5.01 12.07
C LEU A 142 -4.10 -5.35 12.06
N SER A 143 -4.50 -6.42 11.38
CA SER A 143 -5.90 -6.87 11.32
C SER A 143 -6.44 -7.40 12.65
N GLU A 144 -5.57 -7.90 13.53
CA GLU A 144 -5.92 -8.43 14.86
C GLU A 144 -6.09 -7.32 15.91
N LEU A 145 -5.60 -6.11 15.63
CA LEU A 145 -5.73 -4.98 16.54
C LEU A 145 -7.17 -4.45 16.55
N PRO A 146 -7.65 -3.94 17.70
CA PRO A 146 -8.92 -3.22 17.73
C PRO A 146 -8.84 -2.06 16.76
N ALA A 147 -9.86 -1.90 15.91
CA ALA A 147 -9.96 -0.72 15.04
C ALA A 147 -9.87 0.54 15.92
N GLU A 148 -8.77 1.28 15.81
CA GLU A 148 -8.70 2.60 16.43
C GLU A 148 -9.79 3.46 15.80
N GLU A 149 -10.69 4.01 16.63
CA GLU A 149 -11.57 5.07 16.15
C GLU A 149 -10.69 6.17 15.54
N PRO A 150 -10.95 6.62 14.31
CA PRO A 150 -10.10 7.59 13.65
C PRO A 150 -10.10 8.88 14.47
N SER A 151 -9.05 9.07 15.27
CA SER A 151 -8.72 10.35 15.86
C SER A 151 -8.50 11.33 14.71
N ALA A 152 -9.36 12.34 14.63
CA ALA A 152 -9.44 13.33 13.55
C ALA A 152 -8.20 14.25 13.42
N ALA A 153 -7.04 13.86 13.95
CA ALA A 153 -5.81 14.65 13.93
C ALA A 153 -4.73 14.01 13.03
N GLY A 154 -4.78 14.38 11.74
CA GLY A 154 -3.60 14.42 10.86
C GLY A 154 -2.99 13.07 10.47
N GLY A 155 -3.74 12.25 9.73
CA GLY A 155 -3.20 11.11 8.98
C GLY A 155 -2.77 11.52 7.57
N VAL A 156 -1.64 11.00 7.11
CA VAL A 156 -1.20 11.08 5.71
C VAL A 156 -2.27 10.41 4.83
N ARG A 157 -2.89 11.16 3.93
CA ARG A 157 -3.80 10.59 2.92
C ARG A 157 -2.95 9.84 1.90
N VAL A 158 -2.93 8.52 2.00
CA VAL A 158 -2.36 7.66 0.96
C VAL A 158 -3.35 7.65 -0.20
N TYR A 159 -3.01 8.39 -1.26
CA TYR A 159 -3.74 8.33 -2.51
C TYR A 159 -3.34 7.04 -3.24
N ARG A 160 -4.22 6.04 -3.21
CA ARG A 160 -4.14 4.92 -4.15
C ARG A 160 -4.61 5.46 -5.50
N LEU A 161 -3.70 5.62 -6.46
CA LEU A 161 -4.07 5.63 -7.87
C LEU A 161 -4.50 4.20 -8.19
N ALA A 162 -5.75 3.87 -7.86
CA ALA A 162 -6.34 2.63 -8.31
C ALA A 162 -6.28 2.61 -9.85
N PRO A 163 -5.92 1.49 -10.49
CA PRO A 163 -6.18 1.33 -11.92
C PRO A 163 -7.68 1.59 -12.11
N GLU A 164 -8.00 2.56 -12.96
CA GLU A 164 -9.34 3.13 -13.04
C GLU A 164 -10.39 2.03 -13.33
N GLU A 165 -11.39 1.90 -12.45
CA GLU A 165 -12.69 1.26 -12.79
C GLU A 165 -13.43 2.02 -13.92
N ASP A 166 -12.81 3.04 -14.54
CA ASP A 166 -13.36 3.87 -15.61
C ASP A 166 -13.27 3.20 -17.00
N GLU A 167 -12.74 1.98 -17.13
CA GLU A 167 -12.67 1.28 -18.43
C GLU A 167 -13.98 0.60 -18.85
N THR A 168 -14.94 0.40 -17.94
CA THR A 168 -16.22 -0.23 -18.28
C THR A 168 -17.25 0.80 -18.77
N PHE A 169 -17.82 0.56 -19.95
CA PHE A 169 -18.99 1.27 -20.46
C PHE A 169 -20.16 0.30 -20.68
N GLN A 170 -21.39 0.82 -20.64
CA GLN A 170 -22.61 0.07 -20.86
C GLN A 170 -23.46 0.75 -21.92
N VAL A 171 -24.10 -0.03 -22.78
CA VAL A 171 -25.03 0.46 -23.81
C VAL A 171 -26.45 0.03 -23.42
N GLU A 172 -27.33 1.01 -23.25
CA GLU A 172 -28.76 0.81 -22.96
C GLU A 172 -29.58 1.21 -24.19
N ALA A 173 -30.30 0.25 -24.78
CA ALA A 173 -31.30 0.54 -25.80
C ALA A 173 -32.57 1.11 -25.14
N MET A 174 -32.98 2.32 -25.54
CA MET A 174 -34.21 2.96 -25.09
C MET A 174 -35.34 2.79 -26.11
N ALA A 175 -36.56 3.11 -25.71
CA ALA A 175 -37.68 3.20 -26.65
C ALA A 175 -37.43 4.34 -27.66
N ASP A 176 -37.99 4.19 -28.87
CA ASP A 176 -37.95 5.16 -29.98
C ASP A 176 -36.63 5.29 -30.77
N GLY A 177 -35.81 4.23 -30.84
CA GLY A 177 -34.59 4.22 -31.68
C GLY A 177 -33.42 5.03 -31.08
N VAL A 178 -33.40 5.16 -29.75
CA VAL A 178 -32.36 5.90 -29.02
C VAL A 178 -31.50 4.94 -28.21
N TYR A 179 -30.17 4.98 -28.40
CA TYR A 179 -29.20 4.18 -27.67
C TYR A 179 -28.37 5.06 -26.75
N ARG A 180 -28.35 4.76 -25.45
CA ARG A 180 -27.57 5.52 -24.47
C ARG A 180 -26.31 4.75 -24.08
N VAL A 181 -25.15 5.37 -24.28
CA VAL A 181 -23.86 4.85 -23.80
C VAL A 181 -23.52 5.53 -22.48
N ARG A 182 -23.37 4.74 -21.42
CA ARG A 182 -22.95 5.20 -20.08
C ARG A 182 -21.54 4.72 -19.78
N GLY A 183 -20.67 5.63 -19.35
CA GLY A 183 -19.31 5.29 -18.99
C GLY A 183 -18.49 6.53 -18.68
N LYS A 184 -17.88 6.57 -17.49
CA LYS A 184 -17.13 7.75 -17.01
C LYS A 184 -16.04 8.20 -17.99
N ARG A 185 -15.37 7.27 -18.67
CA ARG A 185 -14.32 7.58 -19.65
C ARG A 185 -14.89 8.09 -20.97
N VAL A 186 -15.94 7.45 -21.48
CA VAL A 186 -16.61 7.83 -22.74
C VAL A 186 -17.25 9.22 -22.60
N GLU A 187 -17.94 9.48 -21.48
CA GLU A 187 -18.51 10.78 -21.15
C GLU A 187 -17.44 11.86 -20.97
N ARG A 188 -16.29 11.51 -20.38
CA ARG A 188 -15.13 12.42 -20.26
C ARG A 188 -14.52 12.76 -21.62
N LEU A 189 -14.43 11.80 -22.54
CA LEU A 189 -13.95 12.05 -23.91
C LEU A 189 -14.86 13.03 -24.65
N VAL A 190 -16.17 12.86 -24.52
CA VAL A 190 -17.16 13.78 -25.09
C VAL A 190 -17.02 15.17 -24.47
N ALA A 191 -16.94 15.27 -23.13
CA ALA A 191 -16.86 16.54 -22.42
C ALA A 191 -15.55 17.32 -22.67
N MET A 192 -14.45 16.63 -22.99
CA MET A 192 -13.16 17.24 -23.30
C MET A 192 -12.96 17.52 -24.80
N THR A 193 -13.86 17.06 -25.66
CA THR A 193 -13.80 17.29 -27.10
C THR A 193 -14.54 18.56 -27.48
N ASP A 194 -13.99 19.33 -28.43
CA ASP A 194 -14.73 20.40 -29.09
C ASP A 194 -15.67 19.82 -30.15
N LEU A 195 -16.93 19.62 -29.75
CA LEU A 195 -17.99 19.04 -30.59
C LEU A 195 -18.51 20.00 -31.68
N VAL A 196 -18.04 21.24 -31.70
CA VAL A 196 -18.39 22.24 -32.73
C VAL A 196 -17.45 22.12 -33.94
N SER A 197 -16.26 21.54 -33.76
CA SER A 197 -15.29 21.34 -34.83
C SER A 197 -15.45 19.98 -35.48
N GLU A 198 -15.48 19.95 -36.83
CA GLU A 198 -15.50 18.72 -37.62
C GLU A 198 -14.29 17.82 -37.32
N GLU A 199 -13.11 18.42 -37.09
CA GLU A 199 -11.89 17.70 -36.68
C GLU A 199 -12.00 17.11 -35.26
N GLY A 200 -12.72 17.80 -34.37
CA GLY A 200 -12.97 17.34 -33.00
C GLY A 200 -13.88 16.13 -32.97
N VAL A 201 -14.95 16.16 -33.76
CA VAL A 201 -15.90 15.04 -33.91
C VAL A 201 -15.19 13.81 -34.52
N GLU A 202 -14.38 14.00 -35.55
CA GLU A 202 -13.64 12.88 -36.17
C GLU A 202 -12.61 12.26 -35.20
N HIS A 203 -11.95 13.09 -34.37
CA HIS A 203 -11.04 12.61 -33.35
C HIS A 203 -11.76 11.79 -32.27
N LEU A 204 -12.94 12.25 -31.85
CA LEU A 204 -13.78 11.55 -30.90
C LEU A 204 -14.27 10.21 -31.44
N GLN A 205 -14.75 10.15 -32.69
CA GLN A 205 -15.15 8.90 -33.34
C GLN A 205 -14.01 7.87 -33.35
N ARG A 206 -12.79 8.29 -33.74
CA ARG A 206 -11.59 7.42 -33.70
C ARG A 206 -11.19 6.98 -32.29
N GLN A 207 -11.57 7.72 -31.25
CA GLN A 207 -11.32 7.33 -29.86
C GLN A 207 -12.40 6.38 -29.32
N LEU A 208 -13.66 6.59 -29.70
CA LEU A 208 -14.79 5.71 -29.35
C LEU A 208 -14.65 4.33 -30.01
N ASP A 209 -14.18 4.28 -31.25
CA ASP A 209 -13.87 3.03 -31.98
C ASP A 209 -12.76 2.23 -31.29
N ARG A 210 -11.66 2.89 -30.91
CA ARG A 210 -10.59 2.25 -30.13
C ARG A 210 -11.02 1.72 -28.77
N GLN A 211 -12.12 2.22 -28.21
CA GLN A 211 -12.69 1.74 -26.96
C GLN A 211 -13.75 0.65 -27.16
N GLY A 212 -14.06 0.25 -28.40
CA GLY A 212 -15.04 -0.80 -28.70
C GLY A 212 -16.50 -0.35 -28.55
N VAL A 213 -16.76 0.96 -28.48
CA VAL A 213 -18.13 1.50 -28.32
C VAL A 213 -18.98 1.21 -29.56
N PHE A 214 -18.39 1.27 -30.76
CA PHE A 214 -19.08 0.95 -32.01
C PHE A 214 -19.50 -0.53 -32.06
N GLU A 215 -18.59 -1.46 -31.74
CA GLU A 215 -18.91 -2.90 -31.68
C GLU A 215 -20.04 -3.20 -30.68
N ALA A 216 -20.07 -2.48 -29.54
CA ALA A 216 -21.12 -2.64 -28.54
C ALA A 216 -22.48 -2.07 -28.99
N LEU A 217 -22.48 -0.98 -29.76
CA LEU A 217 -23.70 -0.40 -30.35
C LEU A 217 -24.25 -1.30 -31.45
N GLU A 218 -23.40 -1.84 -32.32
CA GLU A 218 -23.77 -2.85 -33.32
C GLU A 218 -24.32 -4.11 -32.65
N GLY A 219 -23.66 -4.58 -31.57
CA GLY A 219 -24.14 -5.71 -30.77
C GLY A 219 -25.46 -5.46 -30.04
N ALA A 220 -25.80 -4.19 -29.77
CA ALA A 220 -27.08 -3.77 -29.20
C ALA A 220 -28.19 -3.63 -30.26
N GLY A 221 -27.85 -3.66 -31.56
CA GLY A 221 -28.81 -3.64 -32.66
C GLY A 221 -29.13 -2.26 -33.23
N VAL A 222 -28.22 -1.28 -33.10
CA VAL A 222 -28.39 0.06 -33.69
C VAL A 222 -28.54 -0.02 -35.22
N GLU A 223 -29.55 0.67 -35.77
CA GLU A 223 -29.78 0.80 -37.21
C GLU A 223 -29.36 2.20 -37.72
N VAL A 224 -29.13 2.31 -39.03
CA VAL A 224 -28.77 3.59 -39.66
C VAL A 224 -29.96 4.55 -39.55
N GLY A 225 -29.73 5.70 -38.90
CA GLY A 225 -30.76 6.70 -38.58
C GLY A 225 -31.20 6.70 -37.11
N ASP A 226 -30.74 5.76 -36.29
CA ASP A 226 -30.98 5.77 -34.84
C ASP A 226 -30.14 6.85 -34.13
N THR A 227 -30.59 7.32 -32.98
CA THR A 227 -29.87 8.35 -32.21
C THR A 227 -29.01 7.72 -31.12
N VAL A 228 -27.71 8.04 -31.09
CA VAL A 228 -26.80 7.64 -30.03
C VAL A 228 -26.55 8.81 -29.09
N GLN A 229 -26.82 8.59 -27.81
CA GLN A 229 -26.61 9.56 -26.73
C GLN A 229 -25.45 9.13 -25.84
N ILE A 230 -24.46 10.01 -25.68
CA ILE A 230 -23.31 9.82 -24.79
C ILE A 230 -23.17 11.06 -23.90
N GLY A 231 -23.54 10.93 -22.63
CA GLY A 231 -23.62 12.08 -21.72
C GLY A 231 -24.60 13.14 -22.24
N GLU A 232 -24.12 14.36 -22.45
CA GLU A 232 -24.90 15.50 -22.98
C GLU A 232 -24.83 15.63 -24.52
N TRP A 233 -24.12 14.72 -25.21
CA TRP A 233 -23.98 14.73 -26.66
C TRP A 233 -24.91 13.70 -27.31
N GLU A 234 -25.59 14.14 -28.37
CA GLU A 234 -26.50 13.33 -29.17
C GLU A 234 -26.06 13.41 -30.64
N THR A 235 -25.94 12.25 -31.29
CA THR A 235 -25.63 12.16 -32.72
C THR A 235 -26.51 11.12 -33.38
N GLU A 236 -26.83 11.34 -34.65
CA GLU A 236 -27.45 10.31 -35.49
C GLU A 236 -26.41 9.27 -35.90
N TRP A 237 -26.79 8.00 -35.88
CA TRP A 237 -25.97 6.88 -36.32
C TRP A 237 -25.98 6.81 -37.85
N GLY A 238 -24.94 7.37 -38.45
CA GLY A 238 -24.65 7.28 -39.88
C GLY A 238 -23.32 6.58 -40.10
N VAL A 239 -23.18 5.92 -41.26
CA VAL A 239 -21.94 5.28 -41.73
C VAL A 239 -20.86 6.31 -42.02
#